data_AF-A0A167ZL15-F1
#
_entry.id   AF-A0A167ZL15-F1
#
_cell.length_a   1.000
_cell.length_b   1.000
_cell.length_c   1.000
_cell.angle_alpha   90.00
_cell.angle_beta   90.00
_cell.angle_gamma   90.00
#
_symmetry.space_group_name_H-M   'P 1'
#
loop_
_entity.id
_entity.type
_entity.pdbx_description
1 polymer ?
#
loop_
_entity_poly.entity_id
_entity_poly.type
_entity_poly.pdbx_seq_one_letter_code
_entity_poly.pdbx_strand_id
1 'polypeptide(L)'
;MELYVEKAFLDKFNSEFAETPVTKGKTVLTSILKTYGDVNLYIDYVFETPKELELYNINLITLKSQDFPVIPIISIKEHFFAHSKCEQTLIFTINEETWFKEAEKKGALCFCYENYEKTIESIISICENLKVDLSESFRSWDYFKELKTIPKNKIIINDGYLFAENSGNKPIEENIIPLLKNVIKPDTETKIEFFTNYLNFKRESERFDIEKIKRKLLNVFQGDYKLSFEYIQYHSHDRILYSNFFLMGCGVGFNFNTKRKSNSVITVDSIFDKFSYKRINNHLIELKKRI
;
A
#
# COMPACT_ATOMS: atom_id res chain seq x y z
N MET A 1 5.99 8.25 -3.57
CA MET A 1 6.79 7.21 -2.89
C MET A 1 7.98 7.85 -2.20
N GLU A 2 8.31 7.40 -0.99
CA GLU A 2 9.60 7.72 -0.34
C GLU A 2 10.52 6.52 -0.54
N LEU A 3 11.67 6.74 -1.18
CA LEU A 3 12.64 5.70 -1.47
C LEU A 3 13.91 6.05 -0.71
N TYR A 4 14.23 5.31 0.34
CA TYR A 4 15.48 5.43 1.08
C TYR A 4 16.44 4.35 0.59
N VAL A 5 17.64 4.73 0.16
CA VAL A 5 18.62 3.77 -0.33
C VAL A 5 20.00 4.15 0.17
N GLU A 6 20.72 3.19 0.75
CA GLU A 6 22.13 3.40 1.09
C GLU A 6 22.95 3.61 -0.18
N LYS A 7 23.91 4.54 -0.14
CA LYS A 7 24.85 4.74 -1.24
C LYS A 7 25.60 3.44 -1.56
N ALA A 8 26.01 2.70 -0.52
CA ALA A 8 26.71 1.43 -0.69
C ALA A 8 25.86 0.38 -1.43
N PHE A 9 24.55 0.35 -1.16
CA PHE A 9 23.60 -0.49 -1.89
C PHE A 9 23.56 -0.10 -3.37
N LEU A 10 23.41 1.19 -3.68
CA LEU A 10 23.36 1.66 -5.07
C LEU A 10 24.67 1.40 -5.81
N ASP A 11 25.80 1.69 -5.20
CA ASP A 11 27.11 1.48 -5.82
C ASP A 11 27.29 0.00 -6.23
N LYS A 12 26.94 -0.92 -5.32
CA LYS A 12 26.98 -2.36 -5.60
C LYS A 12 25.96 -2.79 -6.66
N PHE A 13 24.73 -2.29 -6.56
CA PHE A 13 23.67 -2.56 -7.54
C PHE A 13 24.11 -2.13 -8.96
N ASN A 14 24.77 -0.97 -9.06
CA ASN A 14 25.25 -0.41 -10.32
C ASN A 14 26.40 -1.24 -10.90
N SER A 15 27.37 -1.64 -10.07
CA SER A 15 28.50 -2.45 -10.53
C SER A 15 28.05 -3.82 -11.03
N GLU A 16 27.09 -4.45 -10.36
CA GLU A 16 26.59 -5.77 -10.74
C GLU A 16 25.50 -5.71 -11.84
N PHE A 17 25.03 -4.51 -12.21
CA PHE A 17 23.87 -4.35 -13.10
C PHE A 17 24.09 -5.01 -14.47
N ALA A 18 25.28 -4.86 -15.06
CA ALA A 18 25.60 -5.44 -16.36
C ALA A 18 26.06 -6.91 -16.28
N GLU A 19 26.48 -7.37 -15.11
CA GLU A 19 27.17 -8.65 -14.93
C GLU A 19 26.22 -9.79 -14.54
N THR A 20 25.08 -9.48 -13.92
CA THR A 20 24.12 -10.50 -13.43
C THR A 20 22.85 -10.59 -14.29
N PRO A 21 22.27 -11.80 -14.44
CA PRO A 21 21.01 -11.99 -15.16
C PRO A 21 19.91 -11.04 -14.68
N VAL A 22 19.08 -10.59 -15.61
CA VAL A 22 17.95 -9.71 -15.28
C VAL A 22 16.84 -10.55 -14.64
N THR A 23 16.61 -10.34 -13.34
CA THR A 23 15.51 -10.94 -12.57
C THR A 23 14.29 -10.01 -12.51
N LYS A 24 13.14 -10.52 -12.04
CA LYS A 24 11.92 -9.72 -11.89
C LYS A 24 12.13 -8.65 -10.82
N GLY A 25 12.76 -9.00 -9.68
CA GLY A 25 13.13 -8.05 -8.63
C GLY A 25 14.03 -6.90 -9.11
N LYS A 26 15.12 -7.23 -9.82
CA LYS A 26 16.05 -6.24 -10.41
C LYS A 26 15.37 -5.34 -11.43
N THR A 27 14.49 -5.91 -12.25
CA THR A 27 13.68 -5.16 -13.23
C THR A 27 12.75 -4.16 -12.55
N VAL A 28 12.09 -4.56 -11.46
CA VAL A 28 11.20 -3.70 -10.69
C VAL A 28 11.96 -2.54 -10.06
N LEU A 29 13.07 -2.80 -9.36
CA LEU A 29 13.85 -1.73 -8.73
C LEU A 29 14.39 -0.75 -9.78
N THR A 30 14.87 -1.27 -10.91
CA THR A 30 15.30 -0.44 -12.05
C THR A 30 14.14 0.40 -12.58
N SER A 31 12.94 -0.16 -12.68
CA SER A 31 11.75 0.55 -13.15
C SER A 31 11.34 1.67 -12.18
N ILE A 32 11.44 1.44 -10.87
CA ILE A 32 11.20 2.44 -9.82
C ILE A 32 12.18 3.60 -9.98
N LEU A 33 13.48 3.31 -10.09
CA LEU A 33 14.52 4.32 -10.22
C LEU A 33 14.42 5.10 -11.54
N LYS A 34 14.04 4.43 -12.64
CA LYS A 34 14.00 5.05 -13.97
C LYS A 34 12.72 5.78 -14.27
N THR A 35 11.58 5.15 -14.00
CA THR A 35 10.34 5.44 -14.74
C THR A 35 9.13 5.74 -13.87
N TYR A 36 9.18 5.46 -12.57
CA TYR A 36 8.08 5.77 -11.65
C TYR A 36 8.02 7.27 -11.40
N GLY A 37 6.81 7.84 -11.39
CA GLY A 37 6.59 9.24 -11.03
C GLY A 37 6.54 9.47 -9.52
N ASP A 38 6.70 10.72 -9.08
CA ASP A 38 6.49 11.15 -7.68
C ASP A 38 7.31 10.36 -6.65
N VAL A 39 8.58 10.08 -6.97
CA VAL A 39 9.52 9.38 -6.09
C VAL A 39 10.47 10.39 -5.44
N ASN A 40 10.50 10.45 -4.11
CA ASN A 40 11.52 11.18 -3.36
C ASN A 40 12.64 10.19 -3.00
N LEU A 41 13.81 10.32 -3.63
CA LEU A 41 14.96 9.45 -3.37
C LEU A 41 15.86 10.07 -2.30
N TYR A 42 15.95 9.43 -1.13
CA TYR A 42 16.84 9.80 -0.04
C TYR A 42 18.05 8.87 -0.01
N ILE A 43 19.26 9.44 0.09
CA ILE A 43 20.52 8.68 0.11
C ILE A 43 21.37 9.16 1.30
N ASP A 44 21.96 8.22 2.04
CA ASP A 44 22.86 8.46 3.19
C ASP A 44 24.25 8.96 2.78
N TYR A 45 24.29 9.97 1.93
CA TYR A 45 25.53 10.57 1.48
C TYR A 45 25.42 12.09 1.49
N VAL A 46 26.35 12.72 2.19
CA VAL A 46 26.49 14.17 2.21
C VAL A 46 27.43 14.56 1.08
N PHE A 47 26.90 15.27 0.09
CA PHE A 47 27.71 15.86 -0.98
C PHE A 47 28.37 17.13 -0.46
N GLU A 48 29.68 17.25 -0.62
CA GLU A 48 30.44 18.43 -0.18
C GLU A 48 30.22 19.61 -1.13
N THR A 49 29.87 19.34 -2.39
CA THR A 49 29.62 20.37 -3.40
C THR A 49 28.41 20.05 -4.29
N PRO A 50 27.70 21.06 -4.83
CA PRO A 50 26.66 20.84 -5.83
C PRO A 50 27.14 20.06 -7.06
N LYS A 51 28.41 20.25 -7.45
CA LYS A 51 29.03 19.56 -8.57
C LYS A 51 29.20 18.05 -8.33
N GLU A 52 29.47 17.66 -7.08
CA GLU A 52 29.57 16.26 -6.70
C GLU A 52 28.20 15.57 -6.79
N LEU A 53 27.14 16.25 -6.35
CA LEU A 53 25.76 15.80 -6.52
C LEU A 53 25.38 15.68 -8.01
N GLU A 54 25.75 16.67 -8.84
CA GLU A 54 25.54 16.60 -10.29
C GLU A 54 26.27 15.40 -10.91
N LEU A 55 27.53 15.15 -10.54
CA LEU A 55 28.30 14.02 -11.06
C LEU A 55 27.73 12.68 -10.62
N TYR A 56 27.29 12.58 -9.36
CA TYR A 56 26.62 11.39 -8.84
C TYR A 56 25.27 11.15 -9.52
N ASN A 57 24.48 12.21 -9.74
CA ASN A 57 23.26 12.13 -10.54
C ASN A 57 23.57 11.64 -11.95
N ILE A 58 24.64 12.13 -12.61
CA ILE A 58 25.08 11.67 -13.93
C ILE A 58 25.45 10.18 -13.93
N ASN A 59 26.14 9.70 -12.90
CA ASN A 59 26.47 8.28 -12.76
C ASN A 59 25.22 7.42 -12.50
N LEU A 60 24.19 8.01 -11.88
CA LEU A 60 22.87 7.40 -11.75
C LEU A 60 22.00 7.53 -13.03
N ILE A 61 22.36 8.33 -14.05
CA ILE A 61 21.54 8.49 -15.28
C ILE A 61 21.40 7.16 -16.04
N THR A 62 22.38 6.25 -15.93
CA THR A 62 22.22 4.86 -16.45
C THR A 62 21.06 4.11 -15.77
N LEU A 63 20.60 4.59 -14.61
CA LEU A 63 19.53 4.06 -13.76
C LEU A 63 18.37 5.04 -13.49
N LYS A 64 18.42 6.28 -13.98
CA LYS A 64 17.39 7.30 -13.79
C LYS A 64 17.09 7.98 -15.12
N SER A 65 15.84 7.86 -15.60
CA SER A 65 15.39 8.56 -16.81
C SER A 65 14.52 9.80 -16.53
N GLN A 66 14.27 10.11 -15.25
CA GLN A 66 13.42 11.24 -14.84
C GLN A 66 14.07 12.10 -13.75
N ASP A 67 13.80 13.39 -13.82
CA ASP A 67 14.33 14.47 -12.96
C ASP A 67 13.73 14.47 -11.54
N PHE A 68 13.83 13.37 -10.79
CA PHE A 68 13.50 13.40 -9.36
C PHE A 68 14.76 13.69 -8.53
N PRO A 69 14.76 14.77 -7.72
CA PRO A 69 15.95 15.20 -6.99
C PRO A 69 16.38 14.13 -5.99
N VAL A 70 17.68 13.84 -5.98
CA VAL A 70 18.32 13.10 -4.88
C VAL A 70 18.36 14.02 -3.66
N ILE A 71 17.87 13.52 -2.54
CA ILE A 71 17.83 14.22 -1.26
C ILE A 71 18.91 13.61 -0.37
N PRO A 72 20.06 14.26 -0.17
CA PRO A 72 21.09 13.77 0.72
C PRO A 72 20.63 13.83 2.17
N ILE A 73 20.93 12.78 2.93
CA ILE A 73 20.67 12.68 4.36
C ILE A 73 21.89 12.10 5.07
N ILE A 74 22.02 12.32 6.38
CA ILE A 74 23.14 11.80 7.17
C ILE A 74 22.93 10.32 7.53
N SER A 75 21.69 9.97 7.87
CA SER A 75 21.32 8.61 8.30
C SER A 75 19.90 8.30 7.85
N ILE A 76 19.73 7.19 7.13
CA ILE A 76 18.40 6.68 6.76
C ILE A 76 17.56 6.45 8.00
N LYS A 77 18.12 5.80 9.04
CA LYS A 77 17.40 5.51 10.28
C LYS A 77 16.85 6.78 10.91
N GLU A 78 17.72 7.74 11.20
CA GLU A 78 17.33 8.97 11.90
C GLU A 78 16.33 9.78 11.08
N HIS A 79 16.60 9.96 9.79
CA HIS A 79 15.70 10.72 8.93
C HIS A 79 14.34 10.04 8.78
N PHE A 80 14.30 8.73 8.54
CA PHE A 80 13.06 7.97 8.40
C PHE A 80 12.20 8.11 9.66
N PHE A 81 12.75 7.85 10.85
CA PHE A 81 11.96 7.85 12.08
C PHE A 81 11.46 9.24 12.48
N ALA A 82 12.16 10.30 12.06
CA ALA A 82 11.80 11.69 12.34
C ALA A 82 10.86 12.33 11.30
N HIS A 83 10.99 12.00 10.01
CA HIS A 83 10.37 12.78 8.93
C HIS A 83 9.50 11.97 7.97
N SER A 84 9.64 10.64 7.91
CA SER A 84 8.91 9.80 6.96
C SER A 84 7.41 9.85 7.20
N LYS A 85 6.64 9.99 6.12
CA LYS A 85 5.17 9.87 6.18
C LYS A 85 4.71 8.42 6.30
N CYS A 86 5.58 7.47 5.99
CA CYS A 86 5.28 6.03 6.03
C CYS A 86 4.03 5.63 5.23
N GLU A 87 3.75 6.32 4.11
CA GLU A 87 2.60 6.01 3.23
C GLU A 87 2.98 4.96 2.18
N GLN A 88 4.04 5.20 1.42
CA GLN A 88 4.60 4.28 0.42
C GLN A 88 6.11 4.38 0.51
N THR A 89 6.66 3.80 1.58
CA THR A 89 8.06 3.99 1.94
C THR A 89 8.82 2.69 1.75
N LEU A 90 9.84 2.72 0.88
CA LEU A 90 10.75 1.61 0.62
C LEU A 90 12.13 1.97 1.17
N ILE A 91 12.79 1.01 1.83
CA ILE A 91 14.10 1.19 2.46
C ILE A 91 15.02 0.08 1.96
N PHE A 92 16.13 0.45 1.32
CA PHE A 92 17.13 -0.47 0.80
C PHE A 92 18.47 -0.20 1.47
N THR A 93 19.01 -1.19 2.15
CA THR A 93 20.32 -1.13 2.82
C THR A 93 21.19 -2.28 2.33
N ILE A 94 22.50 -2.19 2.52
CA ILE A 94 23.43 -3.24 2.12
C ILE A 94 23.19 -4.52 2.93
N ASN A 95 23.01 -4.38 4.24
CA ASN A 95 22.80 -5.47 5.19
C ASN A 95 21.44 -5.35 5.89
N GLU A 96 20.94 -6.45 6.45
CA GLU A 96 19.73 -6.39 7.27
C GLU A 96 19.97 -5.57 8.55
N GLU A 97 19.18 -4.51 8.73
CA GLU A 97 19.34 -3.61 9.85
C GLU A 97 18.47 -3.99 11.05
N THR A 98 19.01 -3.82 12.26
CA THR A 98 18.33 -4.18 13.52
C THR A 98 17.01 -3.44 13.75
N TRP A 99 16.81 -2.29 13.10
CA TRP A 99 15.64 -1.44 13.22
C TRP A 99 14.59 -1.66 12.12
N PHE A 100 14.80 -2.60 11.19
CA PHE A 100 13.83 -2.92 10.13
C PHE A 100 12.45 -3.30 10.68
N LYS A 101 12.40 -4.16 11.69
CA LYS A 101 11.11 -4.56 12.31
C LYS A 101 10.33 -3.39 12.88
N GLU A 102 11.02 -2.36 13.36
CA GLU A 102 10.38 -1.14 13.86
C GLU A 102 9.87 -0.26 12.71
N ALA A 103 10.67 -0.12 11.64
CA ALA A 103 10.27 0.59 10.43
C ALA A 103 9.07 -0.08 9.72
N GLU A 104 9.04 -1.41 9.64
CA GLU A 104 7.93 -2.17 9.08
C GLU A 104 6.64 -2.00 9.89
N LYS A 105 6.73 -1.94 11.22
CA LYS A 105 5.58 -1.61 12.09
C LYS A 105 5.03 -0.22 11.81
N LYS A 106 5.89 0.72 11.40
CA LYS A 106 5.45 2.05 10.95
C LYS A 106 4.90 2.05 9.52
N GLY A 107 4.98 0.95 8.77
CA GLY A 107 4.42 0.81 7.42
C GLY A 107 5.45 0.92 6.28
N ALA A 108 6.75 0.83 6.57
CA ALA A 108 7.78 0.72 5.53
C ALA A 108 7.94 -0.72 5.03
N LEU A 109 8.45 -0.87 3.80
CA LEU A 109 9.07 -2.13 3.35
C LEU A 109 10.58 -1.99 3.40
N CYS A 110 11.24 -2.91 4.10
CA CYS A 110 12.67 -2.90 4.29
C CYS A 110 13.32 -4.06 3.53
N PHE A 111 14.45 -3.78 2.90
CA PHE A 111 15.18 -4.71 2.06
C PHE A 111 16.68 -4.61 2.36
N CYS A 112 17.35 -5.75 2.37
CA CYS A 112 18.80 -5.79 2.27
C CYS A 112 19.21 -6.29 0.87
N TYR A 113 20.48 -6.08 0.50
CA TYR A 113 20.98 -6.46 -0.81
C TYR A 113 20.82 -7.96 -1.11
N GLU A 114 20.91 -8.81 -0.09
CA GLU A 114 20.79 -10.26 -0.26
C GLU A 114 19.34 -10.74 -0.50
N ASN A 115 18.33 -9.96 -0.07
CA ASN A 115 16.94 -10.44 -0.08
C ASN A 115 15.96 -9.59 -0.91
N TYR A 116 16.35 -8.42 -1.40
CA TYR A 116 15.42 -7.47 -2.00
C TYR A 116 14.63 -8.07 -3.17
N GLU A 117 15.29 -8.82 -4.05
CA GLU A 117 14.65 -9.43 -5.22
C GLU A 117 13.58 -10.43 -4.81
N LYS A 118 13.95 -11.34 -3.90
CA LYS A 118 13.05 -12.39 -3.40
C LYS A 118 11.84 -11.79 -2.68
N THR A 119 12.05 -10.74 -1.88
CA THR A 119 10.96 -10.07 -1.16
C THR A 119 9.99 -9.38 -2.12
N ILE A 120 10.52 -8.64 -3.12
CA ILE A 120 9.70 -8.02 -4.17
C ILE A 120 8.90 -9.08 -4.93
N GLU A 121 9.56 -10.14 -5.39
CA GLU A 121 8.91 -11.22 -6.15
C GLU A 121 7.84 -11.95 -5.33
N SER A 122 8.09 -12.16 -4.03
CA SER A 122 7.09 -12.75 -3.13
C SER A 122 5.86 -11.88 -2.99
N ILE A 123 6.02 -10.56 -2.85
CA ILE A 123 4.88 -9.63 -2.72
C ILE A 123 4.07 -9.62 -4.02
N ILE A 124 4.75 -9.58 -5.16
CA ILE A 124 4.09 -9.62 -6.46
C ILE A 124 3.31 -10.93 -6.63
N SER A 125 3.93 -12.06 -6.31
CA SER A 125 3.30 -13.38 -6.39
C SER A 125 2.05 -13.47 -5.49
N ILE A 126 2.12 -12.98 -4.24
CA ILE A 126 0.96 -12.90 -3.36
C ILE A 126 -0.18 -12.12 -4.03
N CYS A 127 0.10 -10.94 -4.59
CA CYS A 127 -0.93 -10.12 -5.19
C CYS A 127 -1.52 -10.75 -6.47
N GLU A 128 -0.66 -11.19 -7.40
CA GLU A 128 -1.07 -11.78 -8.69
C GLU A 128 -1.91 -13.06 -8.53
N ASN A 129 -1.65 -13.85 -7.49
CA ASN A 129 -2.39 -15.08 -7.21
C ASN A 129 -3.76 -14.83 -6.55
N LEU A 130 -4.02 -13.64 -6.02
CA LEU A 130 -5.28 -13.30 -5.33
C LEU A 130 -6.31 -12.77 -6.32
N LYS A 131 -6.87 -13.68 -7.12
CA LYS A 131 -7.96 -13.39 -8.05
C LYS A 131 -9.17 -14.27 -7.77
N VAL A 132 -10.33 -13.65 -7.56
CA VAL A 132 -11.58 -14.35 -7.27
C VAL A 132 -12.63 -14.02 -8.31
N ASP A 133 -13.07 -15.02 -9.07
CA ASP A 133 -14.21 -14.91 -9.97
C ASP A 133 -15.51 -15.04 -9.15
N LEU A 134 -16.33 -13.98 -9.13
CA LEU A 134 -17.62 -13.98 -8.43
C LEU A 134 -18.75 -14.57 -9.29
N SER A 135 -18.47 -15.02 -10.53
CA SER A 135 -19.41 -15.84 -11.30
C SER A 135 -19.59 -17.21 -10.64
N GLU A 136 -18.63 -17.59 -9.80
CA GLU A 136 -18.69 -18.70 -8.87
C GLU A 136 -19.13 -18.26 -7.47
N SER A 137 -19.46 -19.22 -6.61
CA SER A 137 -19.82 -18.92 -5.23
C SER A 137 -18.59 -18.41 -4.46
N PHE A 138 -18.66 -17.19 -3.93
CA PHE A 138 -17.61 -16.64 -3.08
C PHE A 138 -17.46 -17.49 -1.80
N ARG A 139 -16.27 -18.06 -1.61
CA ARG A 139 -16.05 -19.03 -0.53
C ARG A 139 -15.80 -18.36 0.82
N SER A 140 -14.76 -17.52 0.91
CA SER A 140 -14.37 -16.86 2.17
C SER A 140 -13.38 -15.72 1.91
N TRP A 141 -13.38 -14.73 2.80
CA TRP A 141 -12.36 -13.70 2.89
C TRP A 141 -10.99 -14.24 3.34
N ASP A 142 -10.93 -15.45 3.90
CA ASP A 142 -9.67 -16.10 4.32
C ASP A 142 -8.72 -16.37 3.15
N TYR A 143 -9.24 -16.32 1.92
CA TYR A 143 -8.44 -16.38 0.71
C TYR A 143 -7.38 -15.27 0.66
N PHE A 144 -7.67 -14.09 1.24
CA PHE A 144 -6.79 -12.93 1.23
C PHE A 144 -5.83 -12.85 2.44
N LYS A 145 -5.77 -13.89 3.29
CA LYS A 145 -4.98 -13.89 4.54
C LYS A 145 -3.49 -13.60 4.35
N GLU A 146 -2.94 -13.93 3.18
CA GLU A 146 -1.52 -13.70 2.87
C GLU A 146 -1.20 -12.21 2.77
N LEU A 147 -2.18 -11.34 2.50
CA LEU A 147 -1.96 -9.91 2.50
C LEU A 147 -1.50 -9.38 3.87
N LYS A 148 -1.74 -10.10 4.97
CA LYS A 148 -1.23 -9.71 6.32
C LYS A 148 0.29 -9.69 6.41
N THR A 149 0.98 -10.43 5.55
CA THR A 149 2.46 -10.51 5.59
C THR A 149 3.10 -9.24 5.06
N ILE A 150 2.37 -8.47 4.25
CA ILE A 150 2.83 -7.20 3.69
C ILE A 150 2.68 -6.11 4.77
N PRO A 151 3.77 -5.45 5.22
CA PRO A 151 3.71 -4.34 6.16
C PRO A 151 2.75 -3.24 5.70
N LYS A 152 1.99 -2.66 6.63
CA LYS A 152 1.09 -1.54 6.37
C LYS A 152 0.73 -0.83 7.65
N ASN A 153 0.51 0.47 7.57
CA ASN A 153 -0.02 1.30 8.65
C ASN A 153 -1.33 1.99 8.24
N LYS A 154 -1.75 1.84 6.99
CA LYS A 154 -2.91 2.53 6.45
C LYS A 154 -3.68 1.63 5.50
N ILE A 155 -5.00 1.63 5.66
CA ILE A 155 -5.96 1.07 4.72
C ILE A 155 -7.00 2.14 4.40
N ILE A 156 -7.30 2.30 3.11
CA ILE A 156 -8.38 3.16 2.66
C ILE A 156 -9.39 2.30 1.91
N ILE A 157 -10.67 2.36 2.27
CA ILE A 157 -11.73 1.67 1.55
C ILE A 157 -12.61 2.74 0.92
N ASN A 158 -12.53 2.83 -0.41
CA ASN A 158 -13.42 3.65 -1.21
C ASN A 158 -14.51 2.76 -1.80
N ASP A 159 -15.74 2.92 -1.29
CA ASP A 159 -16.92 2.23 -1.79
C ASP A 159 -18.16 3.04 -1.41
N GLY A 160 -18.80 3.63 -2.42
CA GLY A 160 -20.01 4.44 -2.23
C GLY A 160 -21.16 3.68 -1.56
N TYR A 161 -21.21 2.35 -1.64
CA TYR A 161 -22.29 1.51 -1.14
C TYR A 161 -21.90 0.65 0.07
N LEU A 162 -20.74 0.94 0.68
CA LEU A 162 -20.15 0.12 1.74
C LEU A 162 -21.11 -0.18 2.89
N PHE A 163 -21.98 0.77 3.25
CA PHE A 163 -22.94 0.65 4.35
C PHE A 163 -24.41 0.76 3.91
N ALA A 164 -24.69 0.64 2.61
CA ALA A 164 -26.08 0.69 2.15
C ALA A 164 -26.86 -0.53 2.64
N GLU A 165 -28.06 -0.31 3.19
CA GLU A 165 -28.97 -1.38 3.66
C GLU A 165 -29.98 -1.72 2.56
N ASN A 166 -29.52 -2.47 1.55
CA ASN A 166 -30.35 -2.92 0.42
C ASN A 166 -30.53 -4.45 0.47
N SER A 167 -31.55 -4.99 -0.21
CA SER A 167 -31.89 -6.43 -0.26
C SER A 167 -30.81 -7.37 -0.82
N GLY A 168 -29.67 -6.82 -1.27
CA GLY A 168 -28.47 -7.54 -1.73
C GLY A 168 -27.23 -7.34 -0.86
N ASN A 169 -27.31 -6.53 0.20
CA ASN A 169 -26.19 -6.16 1.06
C ASN A 169 -26.30 -6.92 2.39
N LYS A 170 -25.16 -7.27 2.98
CA LYS A 170 -25.10 -8.05 4.20
C LYS A 170 -24.49 -7.24 5.34
N PRO A 171 -24.72 -7.63 6.60
CA PRO A 171 -24.17 -6.90 7.74
C PRO A 171 -22.64 -6.76 7.64
N ILE A 172 -22.11 -5.70 8.23
CA ILE A 172 -20.67 -5.41 8.24
C ILE A 172 -19.84 -6.60 8.79
N GLU A 173 -20.47 -7.45 9.60
CA GLU A 173 -19.95 -8.70 10.16
C GLU A 173 -19.66 -9.80 9.15
N GLU A 174 -20.36 -9.83 8.02
CA GLU A 174 -20.17 -10.89 7.02
C GLU A 174 -19.14 -10.51 5.97
N ASN A 175 -18.87 -9.21 5.80
CA ASN A 175 -17.98 -8.71 4.76
C ASN A 175 -16.80 -7.92 5.30
N ILE A 176 -17.05 -6.72 5.83
CA ILE A 176 -15.97 -5.77 6.15
C ILE A 176 -15.14 -6.25 7.33
N ILE A 177 -15.77 -6.78 8.38
CA ILE A 177 -15.03 -7.33 9.53
C ILE A 177 -14.13 -8.52 9.08
N PRO A 178 -14.63 -9.56 8.39
CA PRO A 178 -13.80 -10.65 7.89
C PRO A 178 -12.72 -10.20 6.90
N LEU A 179 -13.02 -9.24 6.01
CA LEU A 179 -12.04 -8.64 5.11
C LEU A 179 -10.91 -7.99 5.89
N LEU A 180 -11.22 -7.06 6.80
CA LEU A 180 -10.23 -6.36 7.61
C LEU A 180 -9.42 -7.35 8.47
N LYS A 181 -10.08 -8.35 9.07
CA LYS A 181 -9.41 -9.44 9.80
C LYS A 181 -8.48 -10.26 8.93
N ASN A 182 -8.66 -10.31 7.61
CA ASN A 182 -7.80 -11.05 6.69
C ASN A 182 -6.73 -10.20 6.02
N VAL A 183 -6.87 -8.88 6.06
CA VAL A 183 -5.89 -7.96 5.46
C VAL A 183 -4.98 -7.33 6.50
N ILE A 184 -5.44 -7.16 7.74
CA ILE A 184 -4.69 -6.51 8.82
C ILE A 184 -4.05 -7.57 9.72
N LYS A 185 -2.80 -7.32 10.09
CA LYS A 185 -2.08 -8.09 11.09
C LYS A 185 -2.39 -7.56 12.50
N PRO A 186 -2.64 -8.43 13.49
CA PRO A 186 -2.74 -8.02 14.89
C PRO A 186 -1.49 -7.24 15.36
N ASP A 187 -1.66 -6.42 16.39
CA ASP A 187 -0.61 -5.60 17.04
C ASP A 187 0.04 -4.48 16.21
N THR A 188 -0.29 -4.37 14.92
CA THR A 188 0.14 -3.27 14.06
C THR A 188 -0.81 -2.08 14.22
N GLU A 189 -0.26 -0.89 14.43
CA GLU A 189 -1.04 0.34 14.39
C GLU A 189 -1.45 0.64 12.94
N THR A 190 -2.74 0.56 12.67
CA THR A 190 -3.29 0.73 11.32
C THR A 190 -4.45 1.72 11.32
N LYS A 191 -4.29 2.82 10.59
CA LYS A 191 -5.37 3.76 10.30
C LYS A 191 -6.26 3.20 9.19
N ILE A 192 -7.57 3.21 9.40
CA ILE A 192 -8.57 2.79 8.41
C ILE A 192 -9.44 4.00 8.06
N GLU A 193 -9.48 4.35 6.78
CA GLU A 193 -10.29 5.45 6.26
C GLU A 193 -11.38 4.88 5.35
N PHE A 194 -12.64 5.23 5.62
CA PHE A 194 -13.79 4.85 4.80
C PHE A 194 -14.28 6.05 3.99
N PHE A 195 -14.14 5.96 2.68
CA PHE A 195 -14.74 6.92 1.73
C PHE A 195 -16.01 6.30 1.17
N THR A 196 -17.16 6.81 1.60
CA THR A 196 -18.46 6.20 1.29
C THR A 196 -19.56 7.26 1.20
N ASN A 197 -20.68 6.91 0.55
CA ASN A 197 -21.77 7.84 0.35
C ASN A 197 -22.85 7.68 1.44
N TYR A 198 -22.96 8.66 2.34
CA TYR A 198 -24.02 8.69 3.36
C TYR A 198 -25.41 9.00 2.80
N LEU A 199 -25.54 9.44 1.55
CA LEU A 199 -26.85 9.66 0.91
C LEU A 199 -27.58 8.36 0.55
N ASN A 200 -26.93 7.20 0.71
CA ASN A 200 -27.62 5.92 0.63
C ASN A 200 -28.53 5.63 1.84
N PHE A 201 -28.43 6.44 2.89
CA PHE A 201 -29.36 6.42 4.00
C PHE A 201 -30.64 7.16 3.62
N LYS A 202 -31.77 6.45 3.63
CA LYS A 202 -33.08 6.97 3.23
C LYS A 202 -33.68 7.91 4.28
N ARG A 203 -33.15 7.96 5.51
CA ARG A 203 -33.69 8.77 6.62
C ARG A 203 -32.58 9.42 7.46
N GLU A 204 -32.83 10.61 8.02
CA GLU A 204 -31.90 11.29 8.94
C GLU A 204 -31.52 10.45 10.17
N SER A 205 -32.43 9.59 10.65
CA SER A 205 -32.17 8.65 11.75
C SER A 205 -31.07 7.62 11.43
N GLU A 206 -30.82 7.34 10.16
CA GLU A 206 -29.81 6.38 9.71
C GLU A 206 -28.40 7.03 9.63
N ARG A 207 -28.28 8.38 9.70
CA ARG A 207 -26.98 9.03 9.94
C ARG A 207 -26.39 8.67 11.31
N PHE A 208 -27.23 8.37 12.31
CA PHE A 208 -26.80 7.82 13.60
C PHE A 208 -26.14 6.43 13.48
N ASP A 209 -26.28 5.73 12.34
CA ASP A 209 -25.69 4.40 12.17
C ASP A 209 -24.18 4.43 11.89
N ILE A 210 -23.58 5.51 11.40
CA ILE A 210 -22.12 5.56 11.16
C ILE A 210 -21.36 5.43 12.49
N GLU A 211 -21.78 6.18 13.51
CA GLU A 211 -21.17 6.08 14.85
C GLU A 211 -21.41 4.72 15.49
N LYS A 212 -22.56 4.09 15.23
CA LYS A 212 -22.84 2.72 15.68
C LYS A 212 -21.94 1.70 14.96
N ILE A 213 -21.74 1.85 13.65
CA ILE A 213 -20.82 1.04 12.85
C ILE A 213 -19.39 1.22 13.35
N LYS A 214 -18.96 2.47 13.59
CA LYS A 214 -17.65 2.79 14.14
C LYS A 214 -17.44 2.12 15.50
N ARG A 215 -18.40 2.26 16.43
CA ARG A 215 -18.36 1.58 17.73
C ARG A 215 -18.29 0.08 17.58
N LYS A 216 -19.05 -0.50 16.65
CA LYS A 216 -19.05 -1.94 16.39
C LYS A 216 -17.69 -2.42 15.88
N LEU A 217 -17.09 -1.72 14.91
CA LEU A 217 -15.75 -2.04 14.43
C LEU A 217 -14.74 -1.90 15.56
N LEU A 218 -14.75 -0.79 16.30
CA LEU A 218 -13.89 -0.59 17.48
C LEU A 218 -14.04 -1.74 18.48
N ASN A 219 -15.27 -2.14 18.83
CA ASN A 219 -15.51 -3.24 19.77
C ASN A 219 -15.03 -4.59 19.26
N VAL A 220 -15.06 -4.84 17.96
CA VAL A 220 -14.61 -6.11 17.36
C VAL A 220 -13.09 -6.18 17.27
N PHE A 221 -12.44 -5.03 17.09
CA PHE A 221 -11.00 -4.93 16.92
C PHE A 221 -10.25 -4.48 18.19
N GLN A 222 -10.96 -4.13 19.26
CA GLN A 222 -10.34 -3.77 20.54
C GLN A 222 -9.50 -4.94 21.09
N GLY A 223 -8.36 -4.61 21.71
CA GLY A 223 -7.44 -5.59 22.27
C GLY A 223 -6.35 -5.97 21.28
N ASP A 224 -6.67 -6.84 20.32
CA ASP A 224 -5.69 -7.47 19.41
C ASP A 224 -5.23 -6.52 18.28
N TYR A 225 -5.93 -5.42 18.05
CA TYR A 225 -5.63 -4.49 16.97
C TYR A 225 -5.56 -3.05 17.49
N LYS A 226 -4.63 -2.28 16.92
CA LYS A 226 -4.49 -0.84 17.17
C LYS A 226 -5.05 -0.08 15.97
N LEU A 227 -6.36 0.11 15.94
CA LEU A 227 -7.05 0.72 14.80
C LEU A 227 -7.63 2.08 15.14
N SER A 228 -7.50 3.02 14.21
CA SER A 228 -8.26 4.27 14.21
C SER A 228 -9.12 4.35 12.95
N PHE A 229 -10.37 4.76 13.10
CA PHE A 229 -11.33 4.83 12.00
C PHE A 229 -11.71 6.28 11.66
N GLU A 230 -11.65 6.62 10.38
CA GLU A 230 -12.11 7.88 9.83
C GLU A 230 -13.14 7.65 8.72
N TYR A 231 -14.08 8.58 8.59
CA TYR A 231 -15.27 8.48 7.76
C TYR A 231 -15.39 9.75 6.94
N ILE A 232 -15.33 9.62 5.61
CA ILE A 232 -15.33 10.75 4.68
C ILE A 232 -16.48 10.55 3.69
N GLN A 233 -17.38 11.56 3.62
CA GLN A 233 -18.49 11.54 2.68
C GLN A 233 -17.95 11.71 1.27
N TYR A 234 -18.15 10.69 0.43
CA TYR A 234 -17.66 10.74 -0.94
C TYR A 234 -18.55 9.96 -1.89
N HIS A 235 -18.88 10.59 -3.02
CA HIS A 235 -19.61 9.94 -4.10
C HIS A 235 -18.62 9.45 -5.15
N SER A 236 -18.28 8.16 -5.08
CA SER A 236 -17.48 7.48 -6.09
C SER A 236 -18.12 6.17 -6.50
N HIS A 237 -17.97 5.87 -7.78
CA HIS A 237 -18.32 4.57 -8.35
C HIS A 237 -17.20 3.56 -8.20
N ASP A 238 -15.97 4.02 -7.93
CA ASP A 238 -14.83 3.15 -7.69
C ASP A 238 -15.01 2.39 -6.39
N ARG A 239 -14.67 1.11 -6.43
CA ARG A 239 -14.85 0.13 -5.35
C ARG A 239 -13.51 -0.53 -5.09
N ILE A 240 -12.66 0.19 -4.34
CA ILE A 240 -11.24 -0.12 -4.21
C ILE A 240 -10.81 -0.01 -2.76
N LEU A 241 -10.05 -1.00 -2.31
CA LEU A 241 -9.31 -0.96 -1.06
C LEU A 241 -7.84 -0.66 -1.39
N TYR A 242 -7.27 0.35 -0.76
CA TYR A 242 -5.87 0.73 -0.88
C TYR A 242 -5.11 0.40 0.40
N SER A 243 -3.85 0.06 0.25
CA SER A 243 -2.86 0.00 1.33
C SER A 243 -1.59 0.74 0.91
N ASN A 244 -0.56 0.67 1.75
CA ASN A 244 0.79 1.17 1.43
C ASN A 244 1.36 0.53 0.14
N PHE A 245 1.12 -0.76 -0.12
CA PHE A 245 1.86 -1.51 -1.15
C PHE A 245 1.02 -2.34 -2.11
N PHE A 246 -0.30 -2.35 -1.95
CA PHE A 246 -1.23 -2.99 -2.90
C PHE A 246 -2.57 -2.26 -2.95
N LEU A 247 -3.30 -2.50 -4.03
CA LEU A 247 -4.70 -2.13 -4.21
C LEU A 247 -5.53 -3.39 -4.46
N MET A 248 -6.75 -3.44 -3.94
CA MET A 248 -7.71 -4.50 -4.20
C MET A 248 -8.95 -3.89 -4.84
N GLY A 249 -9.31 -4.34 -6.03
CA GLY A 249 -10.52 -3.91 -6.74
C GLY A 249 -11.63 -4.94 -6.63
N CYS A 250 -12.87 -4.49 -6.44
CA CYS A 250 -14.04 -5.38 -6.49
C CYS A 250 -15.18 -4.72 -7.28
N GLY A 251 -15.54 -5.31 -8.42
CA GLY A 251 -16.59 -4.76 -9.30
C GLY A 251 -17.94 -4.54 -8.60
N VAL A 252 -18.31 -5.38 -7.63
CA VAL A 252 -19.56 -5.26 -6.85
C VAL A 252 -19.41 -4.51 -5.52
N GLY A 253 -18.21 -4.07 -5.17
CA GLY A 253 -17.93 -3.46 -3.87
C GLY A 253 -17.58 -4.48 -2.79
N PHE A 254 -17.31 -3.99 -1.59
CA PHE A 254 -16.95 -4.82 -0.45
C PHE A 254 -18.15 -5.17 0.42
N ASN A 255 -19.34 -4.66 0.10
CA ASN A 255 -20.59 -5.03 0.75
C ASN A 255 -21.55 -5.73 -0.23
N PHE A 256 -21.31 -7.01 -0.48
CA PHE A 256 -22.14 -7.81 -1.39
C PHE A 256 -22.62 -9.11 -0.73
N ASN A 257 -23.69 -9.70 -1.28
CA ASN A 257 -24.14 -11.01 -0.88
C ASN A 257 -23.22 -12.09 -1.42
N THR A 258 -22.39 -12.66 -0.54
CA THR A 258 -21.44 -13.74 -0.84
C THR A 258 -22.06 -15.01 -1.44
N LYS A 259 -23.39 -15.21 -1.29
CA LYS A 259 -24.12 -16.34 -1.87
C LYS A 259 -24.66 -16.06 -3.29
N ARG A 260 -24.64 -14.81 -3.74
CA ARG A 260 -25.09 -14.44 -5.09
C ARG A 260 -23.91 -14.35 -6.03
N LYS A 261 -24.06 -14.99 -7.18
CA LYS A 261 -23.12 -14.89 -8.28
C LYS A 261 -23.22 -13.51 -8.95
N SER A 262 -22.09 -13.02 -9.45
CA SER A 262 -21.95 -11.77 -10.18
C SER A 262 -20.88 -11.95 -11.26
N ASN A 263 -21.01 -11.33 -12.42
CA ASN A 263 -19.96 -11.37 -13.46
C ASN A 263 -18.75 -10.47 -13.13
N SER A 264 -18.48 -10.23 -11.85
CA SER A 264 -17.40 -9.38 -11.35
C SER A 264 -16.25 -10.23 -10.83
N VAL A 265 -15.09 -9.60 -10.69
CA VAL A 265 -13.88 -10.23 -10.15
C VAL A 265 -13.35 -9.38 -9.00
N ILE A 266 -12.74 -10.03 -8.01
CA ILE A 266 -11.87 -9.37 -7.04
C ILE A 266 -10.43 -9.59 -7.51
N THR A 267 -9.67 -8.51 -7.67
CA THR A 267 -8.25 -8.55 -8.05
C THR A 267 -7.41 -7.80 -7.03
N VAL A 268 -6.15 -8.22 -6.88
CA VAL A 268 -5.17 -7.52 -6.04
C VAL A 268 -3.92 -7.23 -6.87
N ASP A 269 -3.52 -5.96 -6.90
CA ASP A 269 -2.33 -5.52 -7.64
C ASP A 269 -1.34 -4.85 -6.70
N SER A 270 -0.04 -5.11 -6.88
CA SER A 270 1.01 -4.51 -6.05
C SER A 270 1.53 -3.19 -6.62
N ILE A 271 2.17 -2.36 -5.79
CA ILE A 271 2.86 -1.14 -6.25
C ILE A 271 4.10 -1.42 -7.10
N PHE A 272 4.55 -2.68 -7.21
CA PHE A 272 5.71 -3.05 -8.01
C PHE A 272 5.37 -3.19 -9.51
N ASP A 273 4.08 -3.17 -9.84
CA ASP A 273 3.61 -2.85 -11.18
C ASP A 273 3.42 -1.33 -11.32
N LYS A 274 4.08 -0.74 -12.33
CA LYS A 274 4.07 0.72 -12.55
C LYS A 274 2.66 1.26 -12.78
N PHE A 275 1.85 0.50 -13.52
CA PHE A 275 0.49 0.90 -13.84
C PHE A 275 -0.35 0.99 -12.56
N SER A 276 -0.24 -0.02 -11.70
CA SER A 276 -0.92 -0.10 -10.41
C SER A 276 -0.44 0.99 -9.44
N TYR A 277 0.87 1.24 -9.36
CA TYR A 277 1.43 2.37 -8.60
C TYR A 277 0.83 3.72 -9.02
N LYS A 278 0.81 4.01 -10.33
CA LYS A 278 0.25 5.25 -10.87
C LYS A 278 -1.23 5.40 -10.51
N ARG A 279 -2.00 4.30 -10.59
CA ARG A 279 -3.41 4.30 -10.20
C ARG A 279 -3.60 4.64 -8.73
N ILE A 280 -2.84 4.01 -7.83
CA ILE A 280 -2.90 4.30 -6.39
C ILE A 280 -2.66 5.79 -6.16
N ASN A 281 -1.58 6.36 -6.70
CA ASN A 281 -1.25 7.77 -6.48
C ASN A 281 -2.32 8.71 -7.01
N ASN A 282 -2.81 8.48 -8.23
CA ASN A 282 -3.85 9.32 -8.82
C ASN A 282 -5.12 9.30 -7.96
N HIS A 283 -5.56 8.12 -7.50
CA HIS A 283 -6.72 8.02 -6.64
C HIS A 283 -6.48 8.69 -5.28
N LEU A 284 -5.32 8.48 -4.65
CA LEU A 284 -4.97 9.13 -3.38
C LEU A 284 -4.95 10.65 -3.48
N ILE A 285 -4.44 11.21 -4.59
CA ILE A 285 -4.47 12.65 -4.86
C ILE A 285 -5.91 13.16 -4.93
N GLU A 286 -6.78 12.46 -5.68
CA GLU A 286 -8.19 12.85 -5.79
C GLU A 286 -8.93 12.77 -4.45
N LEU A 287 -8.68 11.73 -3.64
CA LEU A 287 -9.26 11.60 -2.31
C LEU A 287 -8.77 12.71 -1.37
N LYS A 288 -7.47 13.06 -1.41
CA LYS A 288 -6.88 14.13 -0.58
C LYS A 288 -7.43 15.52 -0.90
N LYS A 289 -7.86 15.80 -2.14
CA LYS A 289 -8.54 17.06 -2.50
C LYS A 289 -9.91 17.24 -1.84
N ARG A 290 -10.44 16.21 -1.18
CA ARG A 290 -11.80 16.16 -0.63
C ARG A 290 -11.83 16.15 0.90
N ILE A 291 -10.65 16.15 1.55
CA ILE A 291 -10.45 16.33 2.99
C ILE A 291 -10.12 17.81 3.22
#